data_AF-A0AAP2WKB2-F1
#
_entry.id   AF-A0AAP2WKB2-F1
#
_cell.length_a   1.000
_cell.length_b   1.000
_cell.length_c   1.000
_cell.angle_alpha   90.00
_cell.angle_beta   90.00
_cell.angle_gamma   90.00
#
_symmetry.space_group_name_H-M   'P 1'
#
loop_
_entity.id
_entity.type
_entity.pdbx_description
1 polymer ?
#
loop_
_entity_poly.entity_id
_entity_poly.type
_entity_poly.pdbx_seq_one_letter_code
_entity_poly.pdbx_strand_id
1 'polypeptide(L)'
;MDKETQDILYEIPEGADVADASELDVEDVPQYRIQALIKFLKDDTDNTVKFFAARLLASWGLKEGFNYLVFVVNNKGSFKNVLCHRIYGYDDTLKFALLAFVSYFANLADQGRVEEARAEIFDPVSKIITYSNNMPFEISGLFWVVRNEGFLEYIPLLRDHLIHILKDPAMHRWKIYDVIELLMEVDGEFAQGVLKSINKELNDFKLNSR
;
A
#
# COMPACT_ATOMS: atom_id res chain seq x y z
N MET A 1 8.82 -18.11 14.27
CA MET A 1 9.75 -16.97 14.32
C MET A 1 10.35 -16.96 15.70
N ASP A 2 11.67 -16.91 15.81
CA ASP A 2 12.38 -16.80 17.09
C ASP A 2 12.28 -15.37 17.65
N LYS A 3 12.66 -15.20 18.93
CA LYS A 3 12.53 -13.93 19.64
C LYS A 3 13.40 -12.82 19.03
N GLU A 4 14.62 -13.14 18.62
CA GLU A 4 15.54 -12.14 18.05
C GLU A 4 14.97 -11.57 16.74
N THR A 5 14.44 -12.43 15.87
CA THR A 5 13.74 -11.99 14.66
C THR A 5 12.50 -11.16 14.98
N GLN A 6 11.73 -11.53 16.00
CA GLN A 6 10.56 -10.73 16.42
C GLN A 6 10.96 -9.35 16.92
N ASP A 7 11.98 -9.26 17.78
CA ASP A 7 12.46 -7.99 18.31
C ASP A 7 12.93 -7.09 17.15
N ILE A 8 13.73 -7.60 16.20
CA ILE A 8 14.16 -6.84 15.01
C ILE A 8 12.98 -6.32 14.17
N LEU A 9 11.92 -7.12 13.99
CA LEU A 9 10.78 -6.76 13.13
C LEU A 9 9.74 -5.85 13.81
N TYR A 10 9.58 -5.93 15.13
CA TYR A 10 8.43 -5.31 15.82
C TYR A 10 8.80 -4.35 16.94
N GLU A 11 10.09 -4.23 17.29
CA GLU A 11 10.52 -3.27 18.32
C GLU A 11 10.12 -1.84 17.97
N ILE A 12 9.46 -1.19 18.94
CA ILE A 12 9.15 0.24 18.95
C ILE A 12 9.86 0.80 20.19
N PRO A 13 10.75 1.81 20.05
CA PRO A 13 11.46 2.40 21.17
C PRO A 13 10.51 2.92 22.27
N GLU A 14 10.92 2.78 23.53
CA GLU A 14 10.13 3.28 24.66
C GLU A 14 9.96 4.80 24.56
N GLY A 15 8.69 5.25 24.58
CA GLY A 15 8.34 6.66 24.45
C GLY A 15 8.10 7.15 23.01
N ALA A 16 8.26 6.29 21.99
CA ALA A 16 7.84 6.62 20.63
C ALA A 16 6.30 6.60 20.52
N ASP A 17 5.72 7.67 19.95
CA ASP A 17 4.28 7.80 19.73
C ASP A 17 3.89 7.30 18.33
N VAL A 18 4.14 6.01 18.09
CA VAL A 18 3.85 5.34 16.81
C VAL A 18 3.09 4.03 17.05
N ALA A 19 2.23 3.67 16.10
CA ALA A 19 1.42 2.45 16.20
C ALA A 19 2.13 1.23 15.60
N ASP A 20 3.04 1.44 14.63
CA ASP A 20 3.79 0.41 13.93
C ASP A 20 5.25 0.85 13.74
N ALA A 21 6.20 -0.10 13.84
CA ALA A 21 7.62 0.19 13.63
C ALA A 21 7.93 0.78 12.23
N SER A 22 7.06 0.57 11.23
CA SER A 22 7.20 1.21 9.91
C SER A 22 7.03 2.74 9.94
N GLU A 23 6.46 3.29 11.00
CA GLU A 23 6.21 4.74 11.16
C GLU A 23 7.37 5.47 11.86
N LEU A 24 8.40 4.74 12.28
CA LEU A 24 9.60 5.36 12.86
C LEU A 24 10.37 6.16 11.80
N ASP A 25 10.90 7.31 12.21
CA ASP A 25 11.88 8.03 11.41
C ASP A 25 13.17 7.22 11.31
N VAL A 26 13.77 7.18 10.12
CA VAL A 26 14.98 6.37 9.88
C VAL A 26 16.15 6.75 10.79
N GLU A 27 16.19 8.01 11.24
CA GLU A 27 17.20 8.55 12.15
C GLU A 27 17.12 7.96 13.56
N ASP A 28 15.92 7.53 13.97
CA ASP A 28 15.65 6.90 15.27
C ASP A 28 15.90 5.38 15.23
N VAL A 29 16.16 4.81 14.05
CA VAL A 29 16.38 3.38 13.88
C VAL A 29 17.87 3.05 14.06
N PRO A 30 18.23 2.19 15.03
CA PRO A 30 19.63 1.78 15.21
C PRO A 30 20.20 1.11 13.96
N GLN A 31 21.45 1.47 13.60
CA GLN A 31 22.11 0.94 12.41
C GLN A 31 22.21 -0.60 12.37
N TYR A 32 22.36 -1.26 13.52
CA TYR A 32 22.40 -2.73 13.60
C TYR A 32 21.08 -3.34 13.11
N ARG A 33 19.94 -2.70 13.41
CA ARG A 33 18.60 -3.16 13.01
C ARG A 33 18.47 -3.09 11.50
N ILE A 34 18.87 -1.98 10.89
CA ILE A 34 18.91 -1.83 9.42
C ILE A 34 19.76 -2.94 8.78
N GLN A 35 20.96 -3.19 9.31
CA GLN A 35 21.86 -4.23 8.77
C GLN A 35 21.26 -5.63 8.90
N ALA A 36 20.60 -5.93 10.02
CA ALA A 36 19.92 -7.20 10.23
C ALA A 36 18.75 -7.41 9.25
N LEU A 37 17.95 -6.36 9.01
CA LEU A 37 16.86 -6.41 8.03
C LEU A 37 17.39 -6.64 6.61
N ILE A 38 18.45 -5.95 6.20
CA ILE A 38 19.09 -6.17 4.88
C ILE A 38 19.61 -7.61 4.76
N LYS A 39 20.13 -8.17 5.85
CA LYS A 39 20.57 -9.57 5.90
C LYS A 39 19.37 -10.52 5.73
N PHE A 40 18.24 -10.27 6.38
CA PHE A 40 17.02 -11.07 6.21
C PHE A 40 16.56 -11.16 4.75
N LEU A 41 16.74 -10.10 3.95
CA LEU A 41 16.40 -10.11 2.53
C LEU A 41 17.29 -11.04 1.68
N LYS A 42 18.52 -11.29 2.11
CA LYS A 42 19.53 -12.06 1.36
C LYS A 42 19.61 -13.53 1.77
N ASP A 43 19.31 -13.82 3.03
CA ASP A 43 19.42 -15.16 3.59
C ASP A 43 18.27 -16.08 3.15
N ASP A 44 18.39 -17.38 3.41
CA ASP A 44 17.33 -18.38 3.16
C ASP A 44 16.24 -18.34 4.26
N THR A 45 15.75 -17.14 4.54
CA THR A 45 14.69 -16.85 5.52
C THR A 45 13.30 -17.02 4.89
N ASP A 46 12.29 -17.29 5.72
CA ASP A 46 10.87 -17.36 5.33
C ASP A 46 10.42 -16.06 4.63
N ASN A 47 9.60 -16.20 3.57
CA ASN A 47 9.00 -15.09 2.83
C ASN A 47 8.26 -14.10 3.73
N THR A 48 7.69 -14.55 4.85
CA THR A 48 7.07 -13.69 5.85
C THR A 48 8.09 -12.73 6.44
N VAL A 49 9.22 -13.24 6.93
CA VAL A 49 10.30 -12.43 7.51
C VAL A 49 10.86 -11.45 6.47
N LYS A 50 11.07 -11.94 5.23
CA LYS A 50 11.56 -11.11 4.13
C LYS A 50 10.60 -9.99 3.78
N PHE A 51 9.31 -10.27 3.73
CA PHE A 51 8.28 -9.27 3.47
C PHE A 51 8.26 -8.18 4.55
N PHE A 52 8.22 -8.57 5.83
CA PHE A 52 8.23 -7.60 6.93
C PHE A 52 9.50 -6.77 6.95
N ALA A 53 10.66 -7.38 6.68
CA ALA A 53 11.91 -6.65 6.60
C ALA A 53 11.93 -5.64 5.45
N ALA A 54 11.45 -6.04 4.27
CA ALA A 54 11.34 -5.15 3.12
C ALA A 54 10.35 -4.00 3.37
N ARG A 55 9.22 -4.28 4.05
CA ARG A 55 8.22 -3.29 4.43
C ARG A 55 8.83 -2.20 5.31
N LEU A 56 9.55 -2.58 6.38
CA LEU A 56 10.20 -1.61 7.27
C LEU A 56 11.23 -0.77 6.53
N LEU A 57 12.18 -1.41 5.84
CA LEU A 57 13.23 -0.72 5.10
C LEU A 57 12.64 0.25 4.07
N ALA A 58 11.64 -0.15 3.29
CA ALA A 58 10.98 0.72 2.33
C ALA A 58 10.27 1.89 3.02
N SER A 59 9.56 1.63 4.12
CA SER A 59 8.82 2.67 4.85
C SER A 59 9.75 3.73 5.45
N TRP A 60 11.00 3.38 5.74
CA TRP A 60 12.07 4.29 6.17
C TRP A 60 12.88 4.90 5.01
N GLY A 61 12.37 4.83 3.77
CA GLY A 61 13.03 5.42 2.60
C GLY A 61 14.25 4.66 2.06
N LEU A 62 14.49 3.41 2.50
CA LEU A 62 15.67 2.64 2.09
C LEU A 62 15.42 1.81 0.83
N LYS A 63 16.34 1.94 -0.13
CA LYS A 63 16.22 1.40 -1.49
C LYS A 63 16.20 -0.14 -1.52
N GLU A 64 16.91 -0.80 -0.61
CA GLU A 64 16.93 -2.25 -0.49
C GLU A 64 15.54 -2.83 -0.20
N GLY A 65 14.81 -2.19 0.72
CA GLY A 65 13.43 -2.56 1.02
C GLY A 65 12.51 -2.33 -0.18
N PHE A 66 12.61 -1.14 -0.78
CA PHE A 66 11.84 -0.78 -1.97
C PHE A 66 12.02 -1.80 -3.11
N ASN A 67 13.26 -2.11 -3.48
CA ASN A 67 13.57 -3.05 -4.55
C ASN A 67 13.04 -4.46 -4.24
N TYR A 68 13.10 -4.88 -2.97
CA TYR A 68 12.57 -6.17 -2.57
C TYR A 68 11.03 -6.20 -2.64
N LEU A 69 10.34 -5.13 -2.26
CA LEU A 69 8.88 -5.04 -2.45
C LEU A 69 8.49 -5.03 -3.93
N VAL A 70 9.28 -4.40 -4.81
CA VAL A 70 9.08 -4.52 -6.27
C VAL A 70 9.17 -5.98 -6.71
N PHE A 71 10.16 -6.73 -6.20
CA PHE A 71 10.25 -8.18 -6.43
C PHE A 71 9.01 -8.91 -5.91
N VAL A 72 8.50 -8.60 -4.72
CA VAL A 72 7.26 -9.18 -4.17
C VAL A 72 6.07 -8.93 -5.08
N VAL A 73 5.86 -7.70 -5.56
CA VAL A 73 4.76 -7.35 -6.47
C VAL A 73 4.84 -8.16 -7.76
N ASN A 74 6.03 -8.25 -8.34
CA ASN A 74 6.26 -9.03 -9.57
C ASN A 74 6.09 -10.55 -9.37
N ASN A 75 6.25 -11.03 -8.14
CA ASN A 75 6.17 -12.45 -7.77
C ASN A 75 5.03 -12.75 -6.79
N LYS A 76 3.93 -11.99 -6.83
CA LYS A 76 2.84 -12.04 -5.83
C LYS A 76 2.31 -13.45 -5.50
N GLY A 77 2.37 -14.39 -6.44
CA GLY A 77 1.95 -15.78 -6.22
C GLY A 77 2.74 -16.50 -5.12
N SER A 78 4.02 -16.15 -4.96
CA SER A 78 4.92 -16.70 -3.93
C SER A 78 4.78 -16.03 -2.56
N PHE A 79 4.04 -14.91 -2.50
CA PHE A 79 3.84 -14.09 -1.30
C PHE A 79 2.37 -14.00 -0.88
N LYS A 80 1.55 -14.97 -1.33
CA LYS A 80 0.13 -15.01 -0.99
C LYS A 80 -0.06 -15.33 0.50
N ASN A 81 -0.97 -14.60 1.15
CA ASN A 81 -1.37 -14.76 2.54
C ASN A 81 -0.23 -14.55 3.57
N VAL A 82 0.78 -13.75 3.23
CA VAL A 82 1.83 -13.36 4.20
C VAL A 82 1.21 -12.46 5.28
N LEU A 83 0.34 -11.54 4.88
CA LEU A 83 -0.48 -10.73 5.78
C LEU A 83 -1.95 -10.95 5.42
N CYS A 84 -2.73 -11.45 6.38
CA CYS A 84 -4.17 -11.61 6.23
C CYS A 84 -4.91 -10.59 7.09
N HIS A 85 -5.99 -10.02 6.55
CA HIS A 85 -6.89 -9.14 7.26
C HIS A 85 -7.46 -9.86 8.49
N ARG A 86 -7.27 -9.27 9.68
CA ARG A 86 -7.59 -9.93 10.96
C ARG A 86 -9.05 -10.38 11.09
N ILE A 87 -9.99 -9.62 10.52
CA ILE A 87 -11.43 -9.86 10.66
C ILE A 87 -11.99 -10.74 9.53
N TYR A 88 -11.52 -10.53 8.29
CA TYR A 88 -12.14 -11.06 7.08
C TYR A 88 -11.30 -12.15 6.42
N GLY A 89 -10.05 -12.34 6.88
CA GLY A 89 -9.16 -13.42 6.46
C GLY A 89 -8.61 -13.28 5.04
N TYR A 90 -8.89 -12.20 4.34
CA TYR A 90 -8.37 -12.00 3.00
C TYR A 90 -6.94 -11.49 3.00
N ASP A 91 -6.22 -11.70 1.89
CA ASP A 91 -4.81 -11.36 1.73
C ASP A 91 -4.60 -9.84 1.55
N ASP A 92 -3.95 -9.22 2.53
CA ASP A 92 -3.58 -7.81 2.59
C ASP A 92 -2.12 -7.55 2.22
N THR A 93 -1.36 -8.58 1.84
CA THR A 93 0.09 -8.45 1.60
C THR A 93 0.43 -7.30 0.64
N LEU A 94 -0.34 -7.16 -0.46
CA LEU A 94 -0.11 -6.07 -1.42
C LEU A 94 -0.63 -4.70 -0.94
N LYS A 95 -1.62 -4.65 -0.04
CA LYS A 95 -2.02 -3.40 0.63
C LYS A 95 -0.88 -2.87 1.48
N PHE A 96 -0.21 -3.73 2.24
CA PHE A 96 0.95 -3.30 3.04
C PHE A 96 2.18 -2.97 2.19
N ALA A 97 2.38 -3.62 1.03
CA ALA A 97 3.39 -3.20 0.07
C ALA A 97 3.08 -1.80 -0.49
N LEU A 98 1.81 -1.51 -0.81
CA LEU A 98 1.37 -0.20 -1.28
C LEU A 98 1.66 0.90 -0.24
N LEU A 99 1.30 0.69 1.02
CA LEU A 99 1.57 1.64 2.11
C LEU A 99 3.07 1.92 2.27
N ALA A 100 3.91 0.89 2.13
CA ALA A 100 5.35 1.06 2.19
C ALA A 100 5.91 1.83 0.99
N PHE A 101 5.35 1.70 -0.22
CA PHE A 101 5.73 2.55 -1.36
C PHE A 101 5.34 4.01 -1.16
N VAL A 102 4.17 4.28 -0.56
CA VAL A 102 3.75 5.64 -0.23
C VAL A 102 4.67 6.24 0.83
N SER A 103 5.04 5.46 1.85
CA SER A 103 5.99 5.88 2.90
C SER A 103 7.40 6.12 2.36
N TYR A 104 7.87 5.25 1.44
CA TYR A 104 9.12 5.44 0.70
C TYR A 104 9.10 6.77 -0.07
N PHE A 105 8.01 7.05 -0.78
CA PHE A 105 7.84 8.32 -1.48
C PHE A 105 7.91 9.51 -0.53
N ALA A 106 7.17 9.49 0.59
CA ALA A 106 7.16 10.58 1.56
C ALA A 106 8.57 10.88 2.09
N ASN A 107 9.32 9.85 2.49
CA ASN A 107 10.69 10.00 2.98
C ASN A 107 11.64 10.63 1.94
N LEU A 108 11.54 10.23 0.68
CA LEU A 108 12.36 10.82 -0.38
C LEU A 108 11.89 12.24 -0.74
N ALA A 109 10.59 12.50 -0.68
CA ALA A 109 10.02 13.83 -0.90
C ALA A 109 10.52 14.84 0.14
N ASP A 110 10.58 14.45 1.42
CA ASP A 110 11.12 15.26 2.51
C ASP A 110 12.62 15.59 2.32
N GLN A 111 13.34 14.73 1.59
CA GLN A 111 14.74 14.94 1.19
C GLN A 111 14.88 15.76 -0.12
N GLY A 112 13.77 16.26 -0.69
CA GLY A 112 13.76 17.03 -1.93
C GLY A 112 13.86 16.18 -3.21
N ARG A 113 13.62 14.87 -3.13
CA ARG A 113 13.75 13.90 -4.25
C ARG A 113 12.41 13.46 -4.83
N VAL A 114 11.44 14.38 -4.89
CA VAL A 114 10.04 14.13 -5.30
C VAL A 114 9.94 13.44 -6.66
N GLU A 115 10.55 14.00 -7.70
CA GLU A 115 10.42 13.48 -9.08
C GLU A 115 11.05 12.10 -9.25
N GLU A 116 12.16 11.84 -8.56
CA GLU A 116 12.79 10.53 -8.53
C GLU A 116 11.85 9.52 -7.87
N ALA A 117 11.34 9.82 -6.67
CA ALA A 117 10.46 8.94 -5.95
C ALA A 117 9.15 8.66 -6.71
N ARG A 118 8.55 9.71 -7.30
CA ARG A 118 7.36 9.61 -8.18
C ARG A 118 7.59 8.63 -9.32
N ALA A 119 8.71 8.78 -10.04
CA ALA A 119 9.07 7.90 -11.15
C ALA A 119 9.29 6.45 -10.69
N GLU A 120 9.90 6.26 -9.53
CA GLU A 120 10.19 4.93 -8.99
C GLU A 120 8.94 4.18 -8.55
N ILE A 121 8.02 4.83 -7.82
CA ILE A 121 6.81 4.17 -7.32
C ILE A 121 5.78 3.88 -8.42
N PHE A 122 5.87 4.54 -9.58
CA PHE A 122 4.84 4.49 -10.62
C PHE A 122 4.50 3.06 -11.09
N ASP A 123 5.50 2.31 -11.54
CA ASP A 123 5.30 0.94 -12.04
C ASP A 123 4.75 -0.03 -10.96
N PRO A 124 5.37 -0.17 -9.77
CA PRO A 124 4.88 -1.12 -8.78
C PRO A 124 3.48 -0.75 -8.25
N VAL A 125 3.18 0.53 -8.06
CA VAL A 125 1.85 0.98 -7.64
C VAL A 125 0.81 0.68 -8.72
N SER A 126 1.13 0.95 -9.99
CA SER A 126 0.23 0.67 -11.12
C SER A 126 -0.17 -0.82 -11.19
N LYS A 127 0.78 -1.71 -10.92
CA LYS A 127 0.54 -3.16 -10.84
C LYS A 127 -0.38 -3.51 -9.67
N ILE A 128 -0.18 -2.92 -8.49
CA ILE A 128 -1.04 -3.15 -7.34
C ILE A 128 -2.48 -2.70 -7.61
N ILE A 129 -2.69 -1.51 -8.22
CA ILE A 129 -4.02 -1.05 -8.62
C ILE A 129 -4.67 -2.10 -9.53
N THR A 130 -3.95 -2.57 -10.54
CA THR A 130 -4.45 -3.60 -11.47
C THR A 130 -4.80 -4.90 -10.75
N TYR A 131 -3.98 -5.36 -9.80
CA TYR A 131 -4.27 -6.56 -9.02
C TYR A 131 -5.50 -6.40 -8.11
N SER A 132 -5.70 -5.20 -7.56
CA SER A 132 -6.85 -4.90 -6.71
C SER A 132 -8.21 -4.97 -7.45
N ASN A 133 -8.20 -5.01 -8.79
CA ASN A 133 -9.41 -5.25 -9.60
C ASN A 133 -10.06 -6.60 -9.29
N ASN A 134 -9.28 -7.61 -8.89
CA ASN A 134 -9.75 -8.98 -8.66
C ASN A 134 -9.39 -9.50 -7.26
N MET A 135 -8.79 -8.65 -6.42
CA MET A 135 -8.36 -9.01 -5.07
C MET A 135 -9.12 -8.15 -4.05
N PRO A 136 -9.42 -8.69 -2.86
CA PRO A 136 -10.31 -8.04 -1.90
C PRO A 136 -9.67 -6.87 -1.13
N PHE A 137 -8.34 -6.75 -1.13
CA PHE A 137 -7.62 -5.70 -0.42
C PHE A 137 -7.89 -4.30 -1.00
N GLU A 138 -7.76 -3.30 -0.14
CA GLU A 138 -8.01 -1.89 -0.43
C GLU A 138 -6.75 -1.16 -0.93
N ILE A 139 -6.95 -0.10 -1.72
CA ILE A 139 -5.88 0.76 -2.24
C ILE A 139 -5.98 2.21 -1.75
N SER A 140 -6.83 2.50 -0.77
CA SER A 140 -7.08 3.85 -0.24
C SER A 140 -5.82 4.54 0.30
N GLY A 141 -4.81 3.77 0.73
CA GLY A 141 -3.50 4.30 1.13
C GLY A 141 -2.77 5.11 0.05
N LEU A 142 -3.11 4.90 -1.24
CA LEU A 142 -2.56 5.69 -2.35
C LEU A 142 -3.25 7.06 -2.53
N PHE A 143 -4.46 7.24 -2.00
CA PHE A 143 -5.34 8.33 -2.42
C PHE A 143 -4.84 9.70 -1.98
N TRP A 144 -4.11 9.77 -0.87
CA TRP A 144 -3.41 10.98 -0.45
C TRP A 144 -2.41 11.44 -1.52
N VAL A 145 -1.61 10.53 -2.08
CA VAL A 145 -0.64 10.86 -3.14
C VAL A 145 -1.34 11.36 -4.40
N VAL A 146 -2.47 10.76 -4.80
CA VAL A 146 -3.22 11.20 -5.99
C VAL A 146 -3.80 12.60 -5.79
N ARG A 147 -4.42 12.83 -4.62
CA ARG A 147 -5.15 14.07 -4.31
C ARG A 147 -4.23 15.24 -3.95
N ASN A 148 -3.26 15.00 -3.08
CA ASN A 148 -2.42 16.04 -2.48
C ASN A 148 -1.15 16.29 -3.30
N GLU A 149 -0.51 15.23 -3.80
CA GLU A 149 0.73 15.33 -4.59
C GLU A 149 0.47 15.44 -6.10
N GLY A 150 -0.80 15.29 -6.53
CA GLY A 150 -1.19 15.48 -7.92
C GLY A 150 -0.69 14.38 -8.85
N PHE A 151 -0.67 13.12 -8.39
CA PHE A 151 -0.23 11.97 -9.20
C PHE A 151 -1.34 11.50 -10.14
N LEU A 152 -1.73 12.39 -11.06
CA LEU A 152 -2.84 12.23 -11.99
C LEU A 152 -2.61 11.12 -13.03
N GLU A 153 -1.37 10.67 -13.21
CA GLU A 153 -1.00 9.52 -14.04
C GLU A 153 -1.68 8.21 -13.61
N TYR A 154 -2.15 8.12 -12.35
CA TYR A 154 -2.93 6.99 -11.88
C TYR A 154 -4.42 7.06 -12.23
N ILE A 155 -4.95 8.20 -12.68
CA ILE A 155 -6.39 8.36 -12.96
C ILE A 155 -6.91 7.30 -13.94
N PRO A 156 -6.26 7.03 -15.10
CA PRO A 156 -6.74 5.98 -16.01
C PRO A 156 -6.86 4.60 -15.35
N LEU A 157 -5.91 4.24 -14.48
CA LEU A 157 -5.92 2.97 -13.76
C LEU A 157 -7.03 2.94 -12.70
N LEU A 158 -7.30 4.06 -12.03
CA LEU A 158 -8.38 4.18 -11.05
C LEU A 158 -9.77 4.13 -11.72
N ARG A 159 -9.92 4.72 -12.91
CA ARG A 159 -11.13 4.56 -13.73
C ARG A 159 -11.40 3.11 -14.08
N ASP A 160 -10.37 2.43 -14.60
CA ASP A 160 -10.46 1.01 -14.94
C ASP A 160 -10.76 0.17 -13.70
N HIS A 161 -10.10 0.47 -12.58
CA HIS A 161 -10.34 -0.19 -11.30
C HIS A 161 -11.81 -0.07 -10.87
N LEU A 162 -12.38 1.14 -10.89
CA LEU A 162 -13.78 1.38 -10.55
C LEU A 162 -14.73 0.55 -11.41
N ILE A 163 -14.51 0.54 -12.74
CA ILE A 163 -15.33 -0.26 -13.68
C ILE A 163 -15.25 -1.75 -13.36
N HIS A 164 -14.09 -2.26 -12.94
CA HIS A 164 -13.94 -3.67 -12.58
C HIS A 164 -14.67 -4.00 -11.29
N ILE A 165 -14.45 -3.23 -10.22
CA ILE A 165 -15.00 -3.55 -8.90
C ILE A 165 -16.53 -3.40 -8.84
N LEU A 166 -17.12 -2.56 -9.70
CA LEU A 166 -18.57 -2.44 -9.84
C LEU A 166 -19.25 -3.71 -10.38
N LYS A 167 -18.50 -4.63 -11.00
CA LYS A 167 -19.05 -5.91 -11.50
C LYS A 167 -19.34 -6.90 -10.36
N ASP A 168 -18.66 -6.76 -9.22
CA ASP A 168 -18.92 -7.54 -8.01
C ASP A 168 -18.94 -6.67 -6.75
N PRO A 169 -20.03 -5.91 -6.53
CA PRO A 169 -20.15 -5.04 -5.36
C PRO A 169 -20.18 -5.78 -4.03
N ALA A 170 -20.52 -7.07 -4.01
CA ALA A 170 -20.57 -7.85 -2.76
C ALA A 170 -19.17 -8.06 -2.19
N MET A 171 -18.19 -8.32 -3.06
CA MET A 171 -16.78 -8.46 -2.68
C MET A 171 -16.09 -7.10 -2.43
N HIS A 172 -16.58 -6.01 -3.02
CA HIS A 172 -15.82 -4.77 -3.16
C HIS A 172 -16.50 -3.51 -2.62
N ARG A 173 -17.63 -3.64 -1.91
CA ARG A 173 -18.48 -2.51 -1.52
C ARG A 173 -17.74 -1.31 -0.96
N TRP A 174 -16.79 -1.52 -0.05
CA TRP A 174 -15.97 -0.47 0.55
C TRP A 174 -15.06 0.27 -0.44
N LYS A 175 -14.35 -0.45 -1.31
CA LYS A 175 -13.48 0.08 -2.36
C LYS A 175 -14.24 0.95 -3.33
N ILE A 176 -15.49 0.59 -3.64
CA ILE A 176 -16.33 1.36 -4.55
C ILE A 176 -16.58 2.77 -3.99
N TYR A 177 -16.95 2.86 -2.71
CA TYR A 177 -17.17 4.16 -2.07
C TYR A 177 -15.88 5.00 -2.12
N ASP A 178 -14.76 4.45 -1.64
CA ASP A 178 -13.51 5.19 -1.52
C ASP A 178 -13.02 5.68 -2.89
N VAL A 179 -13.07 4.82 -3.93
CA VAL A 179 -12.60 5.16 -5.28
C VAL A 179 -13.50 6.21 -5.94
N ILE A 180 -14.82 6.12 -5.76
CA ILE A 180 -15.73 7.15 -6.29
C ILE A 180 -15.48 8.48 -5.56
N GLU A 181 -15.30 8.47 -4.24
CA GLU A 181 -15.01 9.67 -3.46
C GLU A 181 -13.74 10.37 -3.97
N LEU A 182 -12.65 9.62 -4.18
CA LEU A 182 -11.43 10.18 -4.79
C LEU A 182 -11.70 10.73 -6.19
N LEU A 183 -12.33 9.97 -7.07
CA LEU A 183 -12.58 10.39 -8.46
C LEU A 183 -13.54 11.58 -8.53
N MET A 184 -14.44 11.78 -7.57
CA MET A 184 -15.26 12.99 -7.50
C MET A 184 -14.41 14.25 -7.32
N GLU A 185 -13.27 14.16 -6.63
CA GLU A 185 -12.35 15.29 -6.40
C GLU A 185 -11.43 15.55 -7.59
N VAL A 186 -10.87 14.48 -8.21
CA VAL A 186 -9.85 14.62 -9.25
C VAL A 186 -10.36 14.45 -10.68
N ASP A 187 -11.57 13.89 -10.85
CA ASP A 187 -12.13 13.50 -12.16
C ASP A 187 -13.67 13.36 -12.11
N GLY A 188 -14.33 14.40 -11.61
CA GLY A 188 -15.73 14.35 -11.24
C GLY A 188 -16.70 14.05 -12.40
N GLU A 189 -16.36 14.43 -13.64
CA GLU A 189 -17.18 14.14 -14.81
C GLU A 189 -17.30 12.62 -15.02
N PHE A 190 -16.20 11.88 -14.92
CA PHE A 190 -16.19 10.44 -15.04
C PHE A 190 -16.98 9.79 -13.90
N ALA A 191 -16.71 10.17 -12.65
CA ALA A 191 -17.38 9.59 -11.47
C ALA A 191 -18.90 9.77 -11.54
N GLN A 192 -19.37 10.98 -11.89
CA GLN A 192 -20.79 11.26 -12.10
C GLN A 192 -21.38 10.47 -13.26
N GLY A 193 -20.64 10.31 -14.36
CA GLY A 193 -21.05 9.51 -15.51
C GLY A 193 -21.27 8.04 -15.13
N VAL A 194 -20.35 7.47 -14.34
CA VAL A 194 -20.46 6.09 -13.85
C VAL A 194 -21.69 5.91 -12.97
N LEU A 195 -21.88 6.77 -11.96
CA LEU A 195 -23.04 6.74 -11.05
C LEU A 195 -24.37 6.83 -11.82
N LYS A 196 -24.47 7.74 -12.80
CA LYS A 196 -25.64 7.86 -13.68
C LYS A 196 -25.90 6.60 -14.49
N SER A 197 -24.85 5.98 -15.04
CA SER A 197 -25.00 4.79 -15.90
C SER A 197 -25.53 3.55 -15.16
N ILE A 198 -25.30 3.48 -13.84
CA ILE A 198 -25.80 2.40 -12.98
C ILE A 198 -27.02 2.79 -12.13
N ASN A 199 -27.55 4.01 -12.31
CA ASN A 199 -28.66 4.58 -11.54
C ASN A 199 -28.45 4.47 -10.02
N LYS A 200 -27.29 4.92 -9.54
CA LYS A 200 -26.90 4.95 -8.13
C LYS A 200 -26.39 6.33 -7.73
N GLU A 201 -26.46 6.61 -6.44
CA GLU A 201 -25.80 7.74 -5.79
C GLU A 201 -24.57 7.26 -5.00
N LEU A 202 -23.63 8.16 -4.68
CA LEU A 202 -22.47 7.83 -3.85
C LEU A 202 -22.89 7.20 -2.50
N ASN A 203 -23.96 7.72 -1.89
CA ASN A 203 -24.47 7.24 -0.60
C ASN A 203 -24.98 5.80 -0.65
N ASP A 204 -25.33 5.24 -1.82
CA ASP A 204 -25.72 3.83 -1.94
C ASP A 204 -24.58 2.87 -1.57
N PHE A 205 -23.34 3.35 -1.72
CA PHE A 205 -22.12 2.60 -1.41
C PHE A 205 -21.60 2.87 0.01
N LYS A 206 -22.13 3.90 0.69
CA LYS A 206 -21.74 4.23 2.06
C LYS A 206 -22.19 3.12 3.02
N LEU A 207 -21.28 2.64 3.87
CA LEU A 207 -21.65 1.74 4.96
C LEU A 207 -22.33 2.58 6.06
N ASN A 208 -23.57 2.22 6.41
CA ASN A 208 -24.14 2.71 7.66
C ASN A 208 -23.26 2.17 8.79
N SER A 209 -22.59 3.05 9.52
CA SER A 209 -21.91 2.74 10.78
C SER A 209 -22.91 1.99 11.67
N ARG A 210 -22.65 0.70 11.89
CA ARG A 210 -23.31 -0.08 12.95
C ARG A 210 -22.53 0.08 14.23
#